data_AF-A0A9D8AU67-F1
#
_entry.id   AF-A0A9D8AU67-F1
#
_cell.length_a   1.000
_cell.length_b   1.000
_cell.length_c   1.000
_cell.angle_alpha   90.00
_cell.angle_beta   90.00
_cell.angle_gamma   90.00
#
_symmetry.space_group_name_H-M   'P 1'
#
loop_
_entity.id
_entity.type
_entity.pdbx_description
1 polymer ?
#
loop_
_entity_poly.entity_id
_entity_poly.type
_entity_poly.pdbx_seq_one_letter_code
_entity_poly.pdbx_strand_id
1 'polypeptide(L)'
;MSRASWLETHVRPLVVGAMIGCIALSIVELIRPFVSGWNGPFFFVACVLVAWEAHYSYRIVEAKSLYLTDAWKFRAIELLTLLILLKIGSFLGDPWADVVADIRAWPDQPSRIIDLEMGLASVLVFLSWFASTETARDLERLDEASGLHREARPPLESLASRFFWGGTLLLIVSGLARVGLAELLDLRRPSVSGLVVNALVYFVLGLVMLGQGRFVLLRKVWREQDMEVAGDLAGRWARYSLVLIGLAAAIAFLLPTGYTMGLLDLLAAMVALVSEIASLVAIFLMFLFSIPFWLLARLFFREKEPVARPTLPAAALPRYGEAATRVPLGWDTLRSLLFWIVLVGVVAYVLRGYLYDHPELLEALRRFAPFRALCSLWFALRRGLGRWAVGNRERWPRRSAVEKRRKATVSRVRRLWPGARSLRERIFRYYWSILRRAKETGIPRQPSQTPYEYGETLGPGLVEAREEMDFVTAAFVEARYSQRPVEPEQVDRVRAAWQRVMEALKTRTASGNVDRAERP
;
A
#
# COMPACT_ATOMS: atom_id res chain seq x y z
N MET A 1 4.34 36.42 -6.03
CA MET A 1 3.95 35.01 -5.79
C MET A 1 4.39 34.61 -4.39
N SER A 2 3.48 34.16 -3.53
CA SER A 2 3.84 33.71 -2.18
C SER A 2 4.63 32.40 -2.27
N ARG A 3 5.53 32.11 -1.32
CA ARG A 3 6.30 30.84 -1.30
C ARG A 3 5.40 29.59 -1.36
N ALA A 4 4.15 29.71 -0.88
CA ALA A 4 3.14 28.66 -0.98
C ALA A 4 2.68 28.39 -2.42
N SER A 5 2.48 29.44 -3.24
CA SER A 5 2.02 29.27 -4.63
C SER A 5 3.08 28.63 -5.53
N TRP A 6 4.37 28.83 -5.23
CA TRP A 6 5.47 28.23 -5.99
C TRP A 6 5.60 26.71 -5.73
N LEU A 7 5.49 26.30 -4.45
CA LEU A 7 5.49 24.89 -4.06
C LEU A 7 4.32 24.12 -4.69
N GLU A 8 3.13 24.72 -4.70
CA GLU A 8 1.94 24.10 -5.27
C GLU A 8 1.98 24.02 -6.80
N THR A 9 2.57 25.02 -7.47
CA THR A 9 2.52 25.13 -8.93
C THR A 9 3.66 24.38 -9.63
N HIS A 10 4.82 24.23 -9.01
CA HIS A 10 6.00 23.65 -9.68
C HIS A 10 6.51 22.38 -9.00
N VAL A 11 6.52 22.33 -7.66
CA VAL A 11 7.10 21.18 -6.95
C VAL A 11 6.19 19.96 -7.01
N ARG A 12 4.87 20.13 -6.82
CA ARG A 12 3.90 19.02 -6.95
C ARG A 12 3.96 18.32 -8.32
N PRO A 13 3.84 19.02 -9.47
CA PRO A 13 3.94 18.36 -10.78
C PRO A 13 5.31 17.72 -11.02
N LEU A 14 6.39 18.34 -10.56
CA LEU A 14 7.74 17.80 -10.72
C LEU A 14 7.89 16.47 -9.96
N VAL A 15 7.38 16.38 -8.74
CA VAL A 15 7.38 15.14 -7.95
C VAL A 15 6.55 14.05 -8.64
N VAL A 16 5.35 14.37 -9.13
CA VAL A 16 4.48 13.41 -9.84
C VAL A 16 5.13 12.95 -11.15
N GLY A 17 5.68 13.87 -11.94
CA GLY A 17 6.39 13.56 -13.17
C GLY A 17 7.62 12.70 -12.93
N ALA A 18 8.39 12.96 -11.87
CA ALA A 18 9.52 12.12 -11.48
C ALA A 18 9.09 10.71 -11.04
N MET A 19 7.99 10.58 -10.29
CA MET A 19 7.44 9.27 -9.91
C MET A 19 6.95 8.47 -11.12
N ILE A 20 6.24 9.11 -12.05
CA ILE A 20 5.84 8.48 -13.31
C ILE A 20 7.05 8.11 -14.15
N GLY A 21 8.07 8.98 -14.19
CA GLY A 21 9.35 8.72 -14.82
C GLY A 21 10.04 7.47 -14.27
N CYS A 22 10.02 7.26 -12.95
CA CYS A 22 10.58 6.04 -12.36
C CYS A 22 9.88 4.78 -12.87
N ILE A 23 8.54 4.80 -12.98
CA ILE A 23 7.76 3.69 -13.54
C ILE A 23 8.08 3.50 -15.03
N ALA A 24 8.09 4.59 -15.81
CA ALA A 24 8.39 4.57 -17.23
C ALA A 24 9.80 4.02 -17.51
N LEU A 25 10.80 4.42 -16.71
CA LEU A 25 12.17 3.92 -16.83
C LEU A 25 12.23 2.39 -16.61
N SER A 26 11.56 1.89 -15.56
CA SER A 26 11.49 0.44 -15.32
C SER A 26 10.85 -0.31 -16.49
N ILE A 27 9.79 0.25 -17.10
CA ILE A 27 9.13 -0.38 -18.25
C ILE A 27 10.03 -0.33 -19.50
N VAL A 28 10.70 0.79 -19.75
CA VAL A 28 11.67 0.91 -20.86
C VAL A 28 12.79 -0.10 -20.71
N GLU A 29 13.33 -0.30 -19.51
CA GLU A 29 14.36 -1.31 -19.23
C GLU A 29 13.83 -2.74 -19.46
N LEU A 30 12.56 -3.01 -19.15
CA LEU A 30 11.93 -4.30 -19.43
C LEU A 30 11.73 -4.55 -20.93
N ILE A 31 11.37 -3.53 -21.72
CA ILE A 31 11.05 -3.67 -23.15
C ILE A 31 12.32 -3.76 -24.01
N ARG A 32 13.39 -3.07 -23.61
CA ARG A 32 14.65 -2.97 -24.38
C ARG A 32 15.20 -4.30 -24.93
N PRO A 33 15.13 -5.45 -24.22
CA PRO A 33 15.60 -6.72 -24.75
C PRO A 33 14.72 -7.34 -25.85
N PHE A 34 13.43 -6.96 -25.92
CA PHE A 34 12.46 -7.56 -26.84
C PHE A 34 12.36 -6.84 -28.19
N VAL A 35 12.71 -5.55 -28.24
CA VAL A 35 12.59 -4.73 -29.45
C VAL A 35 13.94 -4.11 -29.81
N SER A 36 14.62 -4.69 -30.79
CA SER A 36 15.88 -4.14 -31.32
C SER A 36 15.59 -2.86 -32.13
N GLY A 37 16.15 -1.72 -31.71
CA GLY A 37 15.90 -0.40 -32.35
C GLY A 37 15.09 0.57 -31.48
N TRP A 38 14.53 0.09 -30.36
CA TRP A 38 13.69 0.88 -29.46
C TRP A 38 14.42 2.11 -28.90
N ASN A 39 13.89 3.32 -29.16
CA ASN A 39 14.44 4.58 -28.62
C ASN A 39 13.96 4.83 -27.17
N GLY A 40 14.42 3.99 -26.26
CA GLY A 40 14.03 4.01 -24.84
C GLY A 40 14.16 5.38 -24.14
N PRO A 41 15.27 6.12 -24.31
CA PRO A 41 15.42 7.44 -23.72
C PRO A 41 14.35 8.43 -24.17
N PHE A 42 13.99 8.44 -25.46
CA PHE A 42 12.95 9.31 -25.99
C PHE A 42 11.60 9.04 -25.32
N PHE A 43 11.18 7.77 -25.21
CA PHE A 43 9.89 7.43 -24.59
C PHE A 43 9.84 7.72 -23.09
N PHE A 44 10.95 7.52 -22.38
CA PHE A 44 11.07 7.95 -20.99
C PHE A 44 10.84 9.46 -20.84
N VAL A 45 11.52 10.28 -21.65
CA VAL A 45 11.36 11.73 -21.63
C VAL A 45 9.93 12.13 -22.02
N ALA A 46 9.36 11.49 -23.04
CA ALA A 46 7.98 11.74 -23.46
C ALA A 46 6.98 11.49 -22.32
N CYS A 47 7.10 10.37 -21.58
CA CYS A 47 6.21 10.08 -20.45
C CYS A 47 6.32 11.12 -19.33
N VAL A 48 7.53 11.61 -19.03
CA VAL A 48 7.75 12.65 -18.01
C VAL A 48 7.16 13.99 -18.47
N LEU A 49 7.37 14.38 -19.72
CA LEU A 49 6.82 15.61 -20.28
C LEU A 49 5.29 15.58 -20.34
N VAL A 50 4.72 14.46 -20.78
CA VAL A 50 3.27 14.22 -20.80
C VAL A 50 2.69 14.29 -19.39
N ALA A 51 3.34 13.66 -18.41
CA ALA A 51 2.90 13.76 -17.02
C ALA A 51 2.88 15.21 -16.52
N TRP A 52 3.85 16.02 -16.93
CA TRP A 52 3.92 17.43 -16.56
C TRP A 52 2.84 18.26 -17.28
N GLU A 53 2.67 18.06 -18.57
CA GLU A 53 1.65 18.71 -19.40
C GLU A 53 0.24 18.39 -18.88
N ALA A 54 -0.05 17.12 -18.63
CA ALA A 54 -1.32 16.66 -18.07
C ALA A 54 -1.70 17.35 -16.75
N HIS A 55 -0.69 17.62 -15.88
CA HIS A 55 -0.93 18.32 -14.63
C HIS A 55 -1.30 19.80 -14.85
N TYR A 56 -0.64 20.48 -15.77
CA TYR A 56 -0.95 21.87 -16.10
C TYR A 56 -2.25 22.01 -16.86
N SER A 57 -2.47 21.16 -17.86
CA SER A 57 -3.68 21.15 -18.66
C SER A 57 -4.89 20.91 -17.76
N TYR A 58 -4.80 20.00 -16.78
CA TYR A 58 -5.83 19.76 -15.76
C TYR A 58 -6.20 21.05 -15.01
N ARG A 59 -5.20 21.75 -14.47
CA ARG A 59 -5.44 23.02 -13.75
C ARG A 59 -6.04 24.12 -14.63
N ILE A 60 -5.68 24.18 -15.91
CA ILE A 60 -6.24 25.18 -16.84
C ILE A 60 -7.73 24.91 -17.08
N VAL A 61 -8.12 23.64 -17.22
CA VAL A 61 -9.52 23.26 -17.42
C VAL A 61 -10.35 23.55 -16.17
N GLU A 62 -9.82 23.23 -14.98
CA GLU A 62 -10.52 23.54 -13.72
C GLU A 62 -10.66 25.05 -13.50
N ALA A 63 -9.58 25.82 -13.72
CA ALA A 63 -9.59 27.28 -13.57
C ALA A 63 -10.57 28.00 -14.52
N LYS A 64 -10.87 27.39 -15.68
CA LYS A 64 -11.84 27.94 -16.65
C LYS A 64 -13.26 27.42 -16.45
N SER A 65 -13.51 26.57 -15.44
CA SER A 65 -14.81 25.95 -15.12
C SER A 65 -15.56 25.47 -16.37
N LEU A 66 -14.85 24.82 -17.30
CA LEU A 66 -15.45 24.38 -18.56
C LEU A 66 -16.59 23.39 -18.27
N TYR A 67 -17.72 23.56 -18.95
CA TYR A 67 -18.82 22.59 -18.86
C TYR A 67 -18.31 21.19 -19.23
N LEU A 68 -18.88 20.14 -18.60
CA LEU A 68 -18.45 18.74 -18.79
C LEU A 68 -18.31 18.35 -20.28
N THR A 69 -19.19 18.87 -21.14
CA THR A 69 -19.20 18.62 -22.58
C THR A 69 -17.99 19.23 -23.32
N ASP A 70 -17.44 20.32 -22.83
CA ASP A 70 -16.27 20.97 -23.42
C ASP A 70 -14.97 20.40 -22.83
N ALA A 71 -15.01 19.97 -21.57
CA ALA A 71 -13.89 19.33 -20.91
C ALA A 71 -13.45 18.03 -21.60
N TRP A 72 -14.38 17.12 -21.95
CA TRP A 72 -13.98 15.86 -22.61
C TRP A 72 -13.42 16.08 -24.02
N LYS A 73 -13.97 17.06 -24.78
CA LYS A 73 -13.45 17.43 -26.10
C LYS A 73 -12.04 17.97 -26.01
N PHE A 74 -11.80 18.86 -25.04
CA PHE A 74 -10.46 19.37 -24.76
C PHE A 74 -9.48 18.23 -24.46
N ARG A 75 -9.86 17.27 -23.61
CA ARG A 75 -9.03 16.10 -23.27
C ARG A 75 -8.75 15.19 -24.46
N ALA A 76 -9.73 15.01 -25.34
CA ALA A 76 -9.56 14.23 -26.56
C ALA A 76 -8.57 14.92 -27.53
N ILE A 77 -8.68 16.24 -27.69
CA ILE A 77 -7.76 17.02 -28.54
C ILE A 77 -6.35 17.04 -27.95
N GLU A 78 -6.23 17.19 -26.63
CA GLU A 78 -4.96 17.09 -25.90
C GLU A 78 -4.28 15.74 -26.16
N LEU A 79 -4.99 14.63 -25.93
CA LEU A 79 -4.45 13.30 -26.17
C LEU A 79 -4.06 13.08 -27.64
N LEU A 80 -4.89 13.53 -28.59
CA LEU A 80 -4.57 13.46 -30.02
C LEU A 80 -3.28 14.25 -30.33
N THR A 81 -3.13 15.43 -29.75
CA THR A 81 -1.92 16.27 -29.90
C THR A 81 -0.70 15.56 -29.33
N LEU A 82 -0.82 14.93 -28.15
CA LEU A 82 0.27 14.15 -27.56
C LEU A 82 0.67 12.95 -28.43
N LEU A 83 -0.27 12.26 -29.05
CA LEU A 83 0.03 11.15 -29.97
C LEU A 83 0.71 11.63 -31.25
N ILE A 84 0.31 12.78 -31.80
CA ILE A 84 0.98 13.40 -32.95
C ILE A 84 2.41 13.79 -32.59
N LEU A 85 2.61 14.46 -31.44
CA LEU A 85 3.94 14.81 -30.96
C LEU A 85 4.82 13.58 -30.70
N LEU A 86 4.22 12.49 -30.21
CA LEU A 86 4.91 11.23 -30.02
C LEU A 86 5.39 10.62 -31.35
N LYS A 87 4.55 10.62 -32.40
CA LYS A 87 4.94 10.14 -33.74
C LYS A 87 5.98 11.04 -34.40
N ILE A 88 5.88 12.36 -34.25
CA ILE A 88 6.92 13.28 -34.72
C ILE A 88 8.23 12.99 -33.99
N GLY A 89 8.15 12.76 -32.69
CA GLY A 89 9.33 12.49 -31.87
C GLY A 89 9.94 11.11 -32.09
N SER A 90 9.19 10.11 -32.56
CA SER A 90 9.79 8.83 -32.95
C SER A 90 10.72 8.95 -34.16
N PHE A 91 10.56 9.99 -34.99
CA PHE A 91 11.46 10.29 -36.10
C PHE A 91 12.71 11.09 -35.69
N LEU A 92 12.84 11.50 -34.41
CA LEU A 92 14.03 12.21 -33.95
C LEU A 92 15.25 11.28 -33.97
N GLY A 93 16.17 11.56 -34.89
CA GLY A 93 17.41 10.80 -35.07
C GLY A 93 17.51 10.11 -36.43
N ASP A 94 16.38 10.01 -37.16
CA ASP A 94 16.35 9.38 -38.48
C ASP A 94 16.72 10.36 -39.60
N PRO A 95 17.38 9.89 -40.68
CA PRO A 95 17.60 10.68 -41.88
C PRO A 95 16.28 11.17 -42.48
N TRP A 96 16.24 12.42 -42.93
CA TRP A 96 15.03 13.01 -43.53
C TRP A 96 14.49 12.23 -44.74
N ALA A 97 15.38 11.58 -45.49
CA ALA A 97 14.99 10.72 -46.61
C ALA A 97 14.11 9.54 -46.18
N ASP A 98 14.42 8.93 -45.02
CA ASP A 98 13.70 7.77 -44.49
C ASP A 98 12.33 8.19 -43.93
N VAL A 99 12.26 9.36 -43.28
CA VAL A 99 11.00 9.94 -42.78
C VAL A 99 10.02 10.19 -43.93
N VAL A 100 10.49 10.80 -45.04
CA VAL A 100 9.63 11.07 -46.20
C VAL A 100 9.21 9.77 -46.89
N ALA A 101 10.10 8.78 -46.96
CA ALA A 101 9.77 7.46 -47.50
C ALA A 101 8.68 6.77 -46.67
N ASP A 102 8.76 6.85 -45.33
CA ASP A 102 7.74 6.29 -44.44
C ASP A 102 6.37 6.98 -44.62
N ILE A 103 6.34 8.32 -44.64
CA ILE A 103 5.10 9.11 -44.83
C ILE A 103 4.42 8.77 -46.16
N ARG A 104 5.20 8.57 -47.24
CA ARG A 104 4.66 8.19 -48.55
C ARG A 104 4.06 6.78 -48.57
N ALA A 105 4.51 5.89 -47.68
CA ALA A 105 4.00 4.52 -47.58
C ALA A 105 2.72 4.41 -46.74
N TRP A 106 2.33 5.44 -45.99
CA TRP A 106 1.15 5.41 -45.12
C TRP A 106 -0.19 5.14 -45.84
N PRO A 107 -0.47 5.67 -47.04
CA PRO A 107 -1.71 5.37 -47.76
C PRO A 107 -1.81 3.89 -48.15
N ASP A 108 -0.67 3.28 -48.51
CA ASP A 108 -0.59 1.90 -48.98
C ASP A 108 -0.48 0.89 -47.81
N GLN A 109 0.10 1.31 -46.68
CA GLN A 109 0.32 0.49 -45.48
C GLN A 109 -0.04 1.27 -44.21
N PRO A 110 -1.35 1.38 -43.87
CA PRO A 110 -1.79 2.15 -42.70
C PRO A 110 -1.27 1.58 -41.37
N SER A 111 -0.84 0.32 -41.33
CA SER A 111 -0.21 -0.28 -40.15
C SER A 111 1.11 0.38 -39.75
N ARG A 112 1.85 1.00 -40.69
CA ARG A 112 3.09 1.74 -40.38
C ARG A 112 2.88 3.01 -39.57
N ILE A 113 1.65 3.53 -39.59
CA ILE A 113 1.29 4.68 -38.74
C ILE A 113 1.33 4.25 -37.27
N ILE A 114 0.90 3.01 -36.97
CA ILE A 114 0.83 2.43 -35.63
C ILE A 114 1.60 1.10 -35.61
N ASP A 115 2.91 1.18 -35.77
CA ASP A 115 3.79 0.04 -35.55
C ASP A 115 3.76 -0.40 -34.07
N LEU A 116 4.24 -1.61 -33.79
CA LEU A 116 4.27 -2.16 -32.42
C LEU A 116 4.99 -1.21 -31.43
N GLU A 117 6.07 -0.57 -31.87
CA GLU A 117 6.81 0.41 -31.07
C GLU A 117 5.93 1.62 -30.71
N MET A 118 5.30 2.22 -31.72
CA MET A 118 4.38 3.35 -31.54
C MET A 118 3.17 2.96 -30.69
N GLY A 119 2.64 1.74 -30.85
CA GLY A 119 1.53 1.21 -30.06
C GLY A 119 1.89 1.11 -28.58
N LEU A 120 3.03 0.51 -28.24
CA LEU A 120 3.51 0.41 -26.85
C LEU A 120 3.78 1.79 -26.25
N ALA A 121 4.43 2.68 -27.00
CA ALA A 121 4.70 4.05 -26.57
C ALA A 121 3.42 4.84 -26.31
N SER A 122 2.42 4.71 -27.20
CA SER A 122 1.11 5.36 -27.06
C SER A 122 0.38 4.91 -25.81
N VAL A 123 0.42 3.61 -25.49
CA VAL A 123 -0.14 3.07 -24.25
C VAL A 123 0.57 3.65 -23.03
N LEU A 124 1.90 3.73 -23.03
CA LEU A 124 2.67 4.30 -21.91
C LEU A 124 2.41 5.78 -21.70
N VAL A 125 2.32 6.54 -22.79
CA VAL A 125 1.95 7.97 -22.78
C VAL A 125 0.54 8.16 -22.24
N PHE A 126 -0.43 7.38 -22.73
CA PHE A 126 -1.80 7.43 -22.24
C PHE A 126 -1.90 7.11 -20.74
N LEU A 127 -1.22 6.05 -20.28
CA LEU A 127 -1.19 5.67 -18.86
C LEU A 127 -0.54 6.74 -18.00
N SER A 128 0.55 7.36 -18.48
CA SER A 128 1.25 8.46 -17.81
C SER A 128 0.36 9.70 -17.70
N TRP A 129 -0.31 10.07 -18.80
CA TRP A 129 -1.27 11.17 -18.85
C TRP A 129 -2.44 10.93 -17.90
N PHE A 130 -3.05 9.75 -17.94
CA PHE A 130 -4.18 9.37 -17.09
C PHE A 130 -3.79 9.38 -15.61
N ALA A 131 -2.68 8.73 -15.26
CA ALA A 131 -2.18 8.67 -13.88
C ALA A 131 -1.85 10.07 -13.33
N SER A 132 -1.24 10.94 -14.15
CA SER A 132 -0.94 12.32 -13.74
C SER A 132 -2.21 13.14 -13.53
N THR A 133 -3.18 13.07 -14.45
CA THR A 133 -4.46 13.79 -14.36
C THR A 133 -5.25 13.38 -13.12
N GLU A 134 -5.38 12.08 -12.87
CA GLU A 134 -6.05 11.53 -11.69
C GLU A 134 -5.37 11.94 -10.38
N THR A 135 -4.03 12.00 -10.39
CA THR A 135 -3.24 12.45 -9.25
C THR A 135 -3.40 13.94 -9.00
N ALA A 136 -3.43 14.75 -10.06
CA ALA A 136 -3.68 16.19 -9.99
C ALA A 136 -5.05 16.49 -9.40
N ARG A 137 -6.08 15.76 -9.86
CA ARG A 137 -7.45 15.84 -9.34
C ARG A 137 -7.54 15.56 -7.85
N ASP A 138 -6.89 14.51 -7.36
CA ASP A 138 -6.94 14.19 -5.93
C ASP A 138 -6.11 15.15 -5.07
N LEU A 139 -5.03 15.72 -5.61
CA LEU A 139 -4.28 16.80 -4.95
C LEU A 139 -5.13 18.06 -4.80
N GLU A 140 -5.91 18.44 -5.81
CA GLU A 140 -6.81 19.59 -5.75
C GLU A 140 -7.98 19.35 -4.79
N ARG A 141 -8.54 18.14 -4.80
CA ARG A 141 -9.56 17.72 -3.82
C ARG A 141 -9.06 17.81 -2.37
N LEU A 142 -7.76 17.62 -2.11
CA LEU A 142 -7.20 17.81 -0.75
C LEU A 142 -7.32 19.27 -0.29
N ASP A 143 -7.12 20.21 -1.21
CA ASP A 143 -7.24 21.64 -0.93
C ASP A 143 -8.73 22.05 -0.79
N GLU A 144 -9.63 21.44 -1.56
CA GLU A 144 -11.07 21.76 -1.59
C GLU A 144 -11.95 21.06 -0.54
N ALA A 145 -11.52 19.94 0.06
CA ALA A 145 -12.36 19.06 0.91
C ALA A 145 -12.84 19.64 2.27
N SER A 146 -13.61 20.73 2.25
CA SER A 146 -14.41 21.29 3.34
C SER A 146 -15.88 21.16 2.93
N GLY A 147 -16.42 19.94 3.01
CA GLY A 147 -17.84 19.77 3.33
C GLY A 147 -18.86 19.55 2.21
N LEU A 148 -18.49 19.19 0.96
CA LEU A 148 -19.47 18.98 -0.13
C LEU A 148 -19.54 17.57 -0.76
N HIS A 149 -18.49 16.74 -0.68
CA HIS A 149 -18.49 15.45 -1.40
C HIS A 149 -18.80 14.28 -0.47
N ARG A 150 -20.09 13.92 -0.43
CA ARG A 150 -20.68 12.89 0.46
C ARG A 150 -20.36 11.45 0.05
N GLU A 151 -19.73 11.21 -1.10
CA GLU A 151 -19.70 9.89 -1.74
C GLU A 151 -18.33 9.40 -2.25
N ALA A 152 -17.28 10.22 -2.29
CA ALA A 152 -15.97 9.80 -2.79
C ALA A 152 -15.07 9.23 -1.69
N ARG A 153 -14.25 8.22 -2.03
CA ARG A 153 -13.12 7.77 -1.20
C ARG A 153 -12.27 8.98 -0.80
N PRO A 154 -11.77 9.07 0.45
CA PRO A 154 -10.89 10.15 0.87
C PRO A 154 -9.72 10.35 -0.12
N PRO A 155 -9.44 11.59 -0.55
CA PRO A 155 -8.43 11.84 -1.59
C PRO A 155 -7.03 11.33 -1.21
N LEU A 156 -6.68 11.37 0.09
CA LEU A 156 -5.43 10.79 0.59
C LEU A 156 -5.37 9.27 0.46
N GLU A 157 -6.50 8.56 0.63
CA GLU A 157 -6.57 7.11 0.44
C GLU A 157 -6.41 6.74 -1.04
N SER A 158 -7.00 7.53 -1.94
CA SER A 158 -6.83 7.36 -3.38
C SER A 158 -5.37 7.58 -3.81
N LEU A 159 -4.74 8.66 -3.34
CA LEU A 159 -3.31 8.94 -3.58
C LEU A 159 -2.42 7.83 -3.02
N ALA A 160 -2.67 7.38 -1.78
CA ALA A 160 -1.93 6.28 -1.17
C ALA A 160 -2.09 4.99 -1.97
N SER A 161 -3.32 4.64 -2.37
CA SER A 161 -3.60 3.47 -3.21
C SER A 161 -2.83 3.51 -4.53
N ARG A 162 -2.85 4.65 -5.25
CA ARG A 162 -2.09 4.80 -6.51
C ARG A 162 -0.58 4.71 -6.30
N PHE A 163 -0.07 5.29 -5.22
CA PHE A 163 1.34 5.15 -4.84
C PHE A 163 1.73 3.69 -4.59
N PHE A 164 0.92 2.94 -3.83
CA PHE A 164 1.21 1.53 -3.56
C PHE A 164 1.10 0.66 -4.82
N TRP A 165 0.09 0.87 -5.67
CA TRP A 165 -0.04 0.14 -6.93
C TRP A 165 1.06 0.48 -7.91
N GLY A 166 1.42 1.77 -8.05
CA GLY A 166 2.54 2.19 -8.89
C GLY A 166 3.87 1.65 -8.39
N GLY A 167 4.12 1.64 -7.08
CA GLY A 167 5.31 1.03 -6.49
C GLY A 167 5.34 -0.49 -6.64
N THR A 168 4.19 -1.16 -6.53
CA THR A 168 4.07 -2.60 -6.77
C THR A 168 4.36 -2.94 -8.22
N LEU A 169 3.77 -2.19 -9.16
CA LEU A 169 4.03 -2.33 -10.60
C LEU A 169 5.52 -2.10 -10.87
N LEU A 170 6.12 -1.04 -10.32
CA LEU A 170 7.54 -0.74 -10.47
C LEU A 170 8.40 -1.90 -9.97
N LEU A 171 8.09 -2.47 -8.79
CA LEU A 171 8.85 -3.60 -8.24
C LEU A 171 8.69 -4.87 -9.07
N ILE A 172 7.48 -5.16 -9.55
CA ILE A 172 7.22 -6.31 -10.43
C ILE A 172 7.99 -6.16 -11.73
N VAL A 173 7.86 -5.02 -12.41
CA VAL A 173 8.53 -4.73 -13.68
C VAL A 173 10.05 -4.74 -13.49
N SER A 174 10.56 -4.12 -12.43
CA SER A 174 11.99 -4.12 -12.10
C SER A 174 12.51 -5.52 -11.77
N GLY A 175 11.70 -6.34 -11.09
CA GLY A 175 11.99 -7.75 -10.83
C GLY A 175 12.04 -8.58 -12.10
N LEU A 176 11.08 -8.38 -13.01
CA LEU A 176 11.00 -9.05 -14.30
C LEU A 176 12.14 -8.64 -15.23
N ALA A 177 12.51 -7.35 -15.24
CA ALA A 177 13.64 -6.84 -16.01
C ALA A 177 14.98 -7.43 -15.51
N ARG A 178 15.07 -7.81 -14.24
CA ARG A 178 16.24 -8.48 -13.64
C ARG A 178 16.25 -10.00 -13.85
N VAL A 179 15.10 -10.59 -14.14
CA VAL A 179 14.92 -12.02 -14.36
C VAL A 179 14.69 -12.19 -15.85
N GLY A 180 15.74 -12.19 -16.66
CA GLY A 180 15.59 -12.62 -18.05
C GLY A 180 14.84 -13.96 -18.05
N LEU A 181 13.77 -14.12 -18.84
CA LEU A 181 12.97 -15.35 -18.84
C LEU A 181 13.80 -16.61 -19.11
N ALA A 182 14.95 -16.46 -19.79
CA ALA A 182 15.96 -17.51 -20.01
C ALA A 182 16.91 -17.75 -18.81
N GLU A 183 17.05 -16.80 -17.88
CA GLU A 183 17.90 -16.85 -16.67
C GLU A 183 17.12 -17.23 -15.40
N LEU A 184 15.84 -17.62 -15.52
CA LEU A 184 15.09 -18.25 -14.41
C LEU A 184 15.76 -19.53 -13.90
N LEU A 185 16.65 -20.13 -14.69
CA LEU A 185 17.39 -21.36 -14.40
C LEU A 185 18.86 -21.13 -13.99
N ASP A 186 19.40 -19.91 -14.07
CA ASP A 186 20.79 -19.63 -13.71
C ASP A 186 20.88 -18.59 -12.58
N LEU A 187 21.45 -19.01 -11.45
CA LEU A 187 21.39 -18.32 -10.14
C LEU A 187 22.57 -17.37 -9.90
N ARG A 188 23.49 -17.20 -10.84
CA ARG A 188 24.64 -16.29 -10.71
C ARG A 188 24.34 -14.94 -11.33
N ARG A 189 23.89 -13.98 -10.53
CA ARG A 189 23.44 -12.66 -11.03
C ARG A 189 24.33 -11.50 -10.57
N PRO A 190 24.81 -10.65 -11.49
CA PRO A 190 25.40 -9.37 -11.13
C PRO A 190 24.33 -8.38 -10.62
N SER A 191 24.69 -7.58 -9.62
CA SER A 191 23.82 -6.54 -9.07
C SER A 191 23.82 -5.32 -9.99
N VAL A 192 22.74 -5.11 -10.75
CA VAL A 192 22.55 -3.85 -11.47
C VAL A 192 22.02 -2.80 -10.49
N SER A 193 22.90 -1.93 -10.02
CA SER A 193 22.61 -0.90 -9.00
C SER A 193 21.54 0.11 -9.42
N GLY A 194 21.29 0.29 -10.72
CA GLY A 194 20.38 1.32 -11.25
C GLY A 194 18.90 1.11 -10.87
N LEU A 195 18.40 -0.12 -10.99
CA LEU A 195 17.01 -0.48 -10.70
C LEU A 195 16.62 -0.23 -9.23
N VAL A 196 17.53 -0.54 -8.30
CA VAL A 196 17.30 -0.34 -6.86
C VAL A 196 17.23 1.16 -6.53
N VAL A 197 18.11 1.97 -7.13
CA VAL A 197 18.10 3.42 -6.96
C VAL A 197 16.81 4.01 -7.51
N ASN A 198 16.36 3.57 -8.69
CA ASN A 198 15.11 4.01 -9.30
C ASN A 198 13.90 3.72 -8.39
N ALA A 199 13.79 2.49 -7.87
CA ALA A 199 12.73 2.12 -6.94
C ALA A 199 12.77 2.97 -5.65
N LEU A 200 13.97 3.19 -5.10
CA LEU A 200 14.12 4.01 -3.90
C LEU A 200 13.66 5.45 -4.14
N VAL A 201 14.06 6.06 -5.26
CA VAL A 201 13.64 7.42 -5.63
C VAL A 201 12.11 7.49 -5.69
N TYR A 202 11.45 6.51 -6.31
CA TYR A 202 9.98 6.43 -6.34
C TYR A 202 9.36 6.40 -4.94
N PHE A 203 9.83 5.52 -4.06
CA PHE A 203 9.27 5.38 -2.70
C PHE A 203 9.53 6.63 -1.85
N VAL A 204 10.72 7.23 -1.95
CA VAL A 204 11.05 8.48 -1.24
C VAL A 204 10.15 9.62 -1.70
N LEU A 205 10.01 9.82 -3.01
CA LEU A 205 9.15 10.87 -3.58
C LEU A 205 7.69 10.68 -3.18
N GLY A 206 7.16 9.45 -3.23
CA GLY A 206 5.80 9.17 -2.83
C GLY A 206 5.54 9.34 -1.33
N LEU A 207 6.50 8.97 -0.47
CA LEU A 207 6.41 9.23 0.97
C LEU A 207 6.43 10.73 1.28
N VAL A 208 7.27 11.51 0.60
CA VAL A 208 7.26 12.97 0.71
C VAL A 208 5.89 13.51 0.30
N MET A 209 5.35 13.06 -0.83
CA MET A 209 4.05 13.49 -1.34
C MET A 209 2.91 13.18 -0.35
N LEU A 210 2.85 11.95 0.19
CA LEU A 210 1.84 11.56 1.18
C LEU A 210 2.00 12.32 2.50
N GLY A 211 3.23 12.56 2.95
CA GLY A 211 3.53 13.37 4.13
C GLY A 211 3.05 14.82 3.99
N GLN A 212 3.21 15.41 2.80
CA GLN A 212 2.68 16.74 2.48
C GLN A 212 1.15 16.73 2.39
N GLY A 213 0.55 15.74 1.71
CA GLY A 213 -0.91 15.62 1.62
C GLY A 213 -1.57 15.47 2.99
N ARG A 214 -0.94 14.71 3.91
CA ARG A 214 -1.39 14.58 5.29
C ARG A 214 -1.31 15.91 6.05
N PHE A 215 -0.23 16.68 5.86
CA PHE A 215 -0.08 17.99 6.48
C PHE A 215 -1.16 18.98 6.00
N VAL A 216 -1.45 19.01 4.70
CA VAL A 216 -2.51 19.86 4.13
C VAL A 216 -3.86 19.58 4.79
N LEU A 217 -4.22 18.30 4.94
CA LEU A 217 -5.45 17.89 5.63
C LEU A 217 -5.48 18.34 7.10
N LEU A 218 -4.39 18.11 7.85
CA LEU A 218 -4.33 18.54 9.25
C LEU A 218 -4.43 20.05 9.39
N ARG A 219 -3.74 20.80 8.53
CA ARG A 219 -3.79 22.26 8.50
C ARG A 219 -5.20 22.78 8.23
N LYS A 220 -5.93 22.09 7.34
CA LYS A 220 -7.32 22.42 7.04
C LYS A 220 -8.23 22.20 8.25
N VAL A 221 -8.12 21.04 8.90
CA VAL A 221 -8.88 20.73 10.12
C VAL A 221 -8.59 21.75 11.23
N TRP A 222 -7.33 22.14 11.42
CA TRP A 222 -6.97 23.16 12.42
C TRP A 222 -7.57 24.53 12.10
N ARG A 223 -7.60 24.92 10.81
CA ARG A 223 -8.25 26.16 10.36
C ARG A 223 -9.76 26.13 10.54
N GLU A 224 -10.41 25.00 10.25
CA GLU A 224 -11.86 24.84 10.46
C GLU A 224 -12.24 24.86 11.95
N GLN A 225 -11.30 24.54 12.84
CA GLN A 225 -11.47 24.52 14.28
C GLN A 225 -10.98 25.81 14.96
N ASP A 226 -10.64 26.85 14.18
CA ASP A 226 -10.07 28.13 14.65
C ASP A 226 -8.90 27.94 15.63
N MET A 227 -8.09 26.89 15.43
CA MET A 227 -6.91 26.65 16.25
C MET A 227 -5.74 27.50 15.78
N GLU A 228 -5.13 28.25 16.69
CA GLU A 228 -3.90 28.98 16.44
C GLU A 228 -2.72 28.01 16.29
N VAL A 229 -2.21 27.90 15.06
CA VAL A 229 -1.07 27.04 14.74
C VAL A 229 0.18 27.90 14.60
N ALA A 230 1.24 27.55 15.34
CA ALA A 230 2.54 28.21 15.23
C ALA A 230 3.06 28.20 13.78
N GLY A 231 3.47 29.36 13.25
CA GLY A 231 3.87 29.53 11.84
C GLY A 231 5.03 28.62 11.38
N ASP A 232 5.92 28.21 12.29
CA ASP A 232 7.05 27.31 11.99
C ASP A 232 6.68 25.81 11.99
N LEU A 233 5.41 25.45 12.19
CA LEU A 233 5.01 24.04 12.20
C LEU A 233 5.20 23.38 10.83
N ALA A 234 4.95 24.10 9.73
CA ALA A 234 5.14 23.59 8.38
C ALA A 234 6.61 23.23 8.10
N GLY A 235 7.54 24.11 8.50
CA GLY A 235 8.98 23.88 8.35
C GLY A 235 9.49 22.73 9.20
N ARG A 236 9.01 22.62 10.46
CA ARG A 236 9.35 21.48 11.34
C ARG A 236 8.77 20.16 10.83
N TRP A 237 7.52 20.16 10.34
CA TRP A 237 6.90 18.97 9.76
C TRP A 237 7.68 18.46 8.55
N ALA A 238 8.05 19.35 7.63
CA ALA A 238 8.84 19.00 6.45
C ALA A 238 10.22 18.44 6.85
N ARG A 239 10.94 19.11 7.78
CA ARG A 239 12.24 18.64 8.28
C ARG A 239 12.15 17.27 8.95
N TYR A 240 11.22 17.07 9.88
CA TYR A 240 11.08 15.79 10.58
C TYR A 240 10.61 14.66 9.66
N SER A 241 9.74 14.95 8.70
CA SER A 241 9.34 13.97 7.68
C SER A 241 10.54 13.58 6.81
N LEU A 242 11.35 14.55 6.38
CA LEU A 242 12.55 14.29 5.59
C LEU A 242 13.61 13.50 6.38
N VAL A 243 13.82 13.82 7.67
CA VAL A 243 14.72 13.07 8.55
C VAL A 243 14.22 11.64 8.74
N LEU A 244 12.91 11.44 8.95
CA LEU A 244 12.32 10.11 9.11
C LEU A 244 12.47 9.28 7.82
N ILE A 245 12.17 9.87 6.66
CA ILE A 245 12.31 9.22 5.35
C ILE A 245 13.79 8.90 5.08
N GLY A 246 14.70 9.84 5.37
CA GLY A 246 16.14 9.63 5.23
C GLY A 246 16.66 8.51 6.14
N LEU A 247 16.19 8.44 7.39
CA LEU A 247 16.51 7.34 8.29
C LEU A 247 15.94 6.00 7.79
N ALA A 248 14.71 5.98 7.31
CA ALA A 248 14.11 4.78 6.73
C ALA A 248 14.86 4.31 5.47
N ALA A 249 15.26 5.23 4.60
CA ALA A 249 16.07 4.95 3.41
C ALA A 249 17.47 4.45 3.81
N ALA A 250 18.11 5.05 4.81
CA ALA A 250 19.37 4.58 5.36
C ALA A 250 19.23 3.16 5.90
N ILE A 251 18.19 2.86 6.69
CA ILE A 251 17.90 1.51 7.17
C ILE A 251 17.70 0.54 6.00
N ALA A 252 16.97 0.93 4.96
CA ALA A 252 16.74 0.11 3.77
C ALA A 252 18.05 -0.19 3.00
N PHE A 253 18.97 0.77 2.92
CA PHE A 253 20.32 0.55 2.36
C PHE A 253 21.24 -0.26 3.27
N LEU A 254 21.08 -0.14 4.59
CA LEU A 254 21.81 -0.95 5.56
C LEU A 254 21.31 -2.40 5.58
N LEU A 255 20.05 -2.64 5.19
CA LEU A 255 19.54 -3.99 5.01
C LEU A 255 20.35 -4.71 3.92
N PRO A 256 20.75 -5.98 4.14
CA PRO A 256 21.41 -6.76 3.10
C PRO A 256 20.42 -7.00 1.95
N THR A 257 20.56 -6.24 0.86
CA THR A 257 19.82 -6.43 -0.40
C THR A 257 20.47 -7.48 -1.31
N GLY A 258 21.66 -7.95 -0.94
CA GLY A 258 22.26 -9.16 -1.49
C GLY A 258 21.51 -10.40 -1.00
N TYR A 259 21.44 -11.42 -1.84
CA TYR A 259 20.81 -12.71 -1.55
C TYR A 259 21.29 -13.22 -0.19
N THR A 260 20.45 -13.15 0.84
CA THR A 260 20.70 -13.85 2.10
C THR A 260 20.55 -15.34 1.81
N MET A 261 21.66 -15.96 1.38
CA MET A 261 21.88 -17.40 1.24
C MET A 261 21.27 -18.13 2.44
N GLY A 262 20.06 -18.66 2.29
CA GLY A 262 19.35 -19.23 3.44
C GLY A 262 17.86 -19.46 3.24
N LEU A 263 17.05 -18.46 2.89
CA LEU A 263 15.58 -18.67 2.89
C LEU A 263 15.10 -19.45 1.65
N LEU A 264 15.48 -18.99 0.46
CA LEU A 264 15.15 -19.68 -0.79
C LEU A 264 15.91 -21.01 -0.90
N ASP A 265 17.13 -21.08 -0.38
CA ASP A 265 17.88 -22.34 -0.29
C ASP A 265 17.23 -23.33 0.69
N LEU A 266 16.68 -22.86 1.82
CA LEU A 266 15.92 -23.70 2.75
C LEU A 266 14.58 -24.13 2.15
N LEU A 267 13.90 -23.25 1.41
CA LEU A 267 12.68 -23.61 0.68
C LEU A 267 12.98 -24.62 -0.43
N ALA A 268 14.04 -24.40 -1.20
CA ALA A 268 14.51 -25.33 -2.22
C ALA A 268 14.93 -26.67 -1.60
N ALA A 269 15.61 -26.66 -0.44
CA ALA A 269 15.95 -27.86 0.32
C ALA A 269 14.71 -28.58 0.87
N MET A 270 13.70 -27.84 1.33
CA MET A 270 12.42 -28.42 1.75
C MET A 270 11.67 -29.04 0.55
N VAL A 271 11.64 -28.36 -0.59
CA VAL A 271 11.05 -28.88 -1.84
C VAL A 271 11.81 -30.13 -2.30
N ALA A 272 13.15 -30.09 -2.29
CA ALA A 272 14.00 -31.23 -2.63
C ALA A 272 13.77 -32.42 -1.69
N LEU A 273 13.65 -32.17 -0.38
CA LEU A 273 13.34 -33.19 0.61
C LEU A 273 11.95 -33.82 0.36
N VAL A 274 10.95 -33.00 0.07
CA VAL A 274 9.59 -33.50 -0.26
C VAL A 274 9.62 -34.32 -1.56
N SER A 275 10.34 -33.87 -2.58
CA SER A 275 10.48 -34.63 -3.84
C SER A 275 11.22 -35.95 -3.64
N GLU A 276 12.23 -35.98 -2.76
CA GLU A 276 12.94 -37.22 -2.39
C GLU A 276 12.05 -38.18 -1.59
N ILE A 277 11.25 -37.67 -0.68
CA ILE A 277 10.27 -38.51 0.02
C ILE A 277 9.25 -39.07 -0.98
N ALA A 278 8.79 -38.24 -1.93
CA ALA A 278 7.85 -38.67 -2.96
C ALA A 278 8.44 -39.72 -3.92
N SER A 279 9.71 -39.56 -4.35
CA SER A 279 10.40 -40.55 -5.17
C SER A 279 10.59 -41.86 -4.41
N LEU A 280 10.96 -41.82 -3.13
CA LEU A 280 11.08 -43.02 -2.30
C LEU A 280 9.74 -43.75 -2.15
N VAL A 281 8.65 -43.02 -1.94
CA VAL A 281 7.31 -43.59 -1.90
C VAL A 281 6.93 -44.19 -3.25
N ALA A 282 7.21 -43.52 -4.36
CA ALA A 282 6.94 -44.02 -5.70
C ALA A 282 7.74 -45.30 -6.01
N ILE A 283 9.03 -45.34 -5.66
CA ILE A 283 9.88 -46.53 -5.78
C ILE A 283 9.34 -47.67 -4.92
N PHE A 284 8.90 -47.39 -3.69
CA PHE A 284 8.32 -48.39 -2.80
C PHE A 284 7.01 -48.96 -3.36
N LEU A 285 6.12 -48.11 -3.89
CA LEU A 285 4.89 -48.53 -4.54
C LEU A 285 5.16 -49.33 -5.82
N MET A 286 6.13 -48.90 -6.63
CA MET A 286 6.55 -49.64 -7.83
C MET A 286 7.13 -51.00 -7.45
N PHE A 287 7.93 -51.08 -6.39
CA PHE A 287 8.43 -52.34 -5.84
C PHE A 287 7.28 -53.25 -5.41
N LEU A 288 6.32 -52.75 -4.62
CA LEU A 288 5.15 -53.51 -4.19
C LEU A 288 4.32 -54.01 -5.38
N PHE A 289 4.16 -53.19 -6.41
CA PHE A 289 3.48 -53.55 -7.66
C PHE A 289 4.27 -54.56 -8.49
N SER A 290 5.60 -54.57 -8.39
CA SER A 290 6.47 -55.51 -9.09
C SER A 290 6.48 -56.91 -8.46
N ILE A 291 6.16 -57.04 -7.17
CA ILE A 291 6.11 -58.33 -6.45
C ILE A 291 5.18 -59.37 -7.12
N PRO A 292 3.90 -59.08 -7.43
CA PRO A 292 3.04 -60.06 -8.09
C PRO A 292 3.56 -60.44 -9.47
N PHE A 293 4.17 -59.50 -10.20
CA PHE A 293 4.76 -59.76 -11.51
C PHE A 293 6.02 -60.64 -11.40
N TRP A 294 6.85 -60.40 -10.38
CA TRP A 294 8.03 -61.22 -10.08
C TRP A 294 7.64 -62.64 -9.63
N LEU A 295 6.59 -62.78 -8.82
CA LEU A 295 6.03 -64.08 -8.43
C LEU A 295 5.44 -64.85 -9.61
N LEU A 296 4.69 -64.17 -10.48
CA LEU A 296 4.18 -64.74 -11.73
C LEU A 296 5.34 -65.16 -12.66
N ALA A 297 6.36 -64.32 -12.81
CA ALA A 297 7.54 -64.63 -13.62
C ALA A 297 8.28 -65.87 -13.09
N ARG A 298 8.40 -66.04 -11.76
CA ARG A 298 8.97 -67.26 -11.16
C ARG A 298 8.13 -68.51 -11.37
N LEU A 299 6.82 -68.36 -11.55
CA LEU A 299 5.90 -69.48 -11.78
C LEU A 299 5.95 -70.00 -13.23
N PHE A 300 6.21 -69.11 -14.20
CA PHE A 300 6.26 -69.44 -15.64
C PHE A 300 7.68 -69.63 -16.18
N PHE A 301 8.71 -69.05 -15.57
CA PHE A 301 10.09 -69.13 -16.06
C PHE A 301 11.01 -69.73 -14.99
N ARG A 302 11.56 -70.91 -15.28
CA ARG A 302 12.59 -71.56 -14.45
C ARG A 302 13.93 -70.85 -14.64
N GLU A 303 14.59 -70.52 -13.54
CA GLU A 303 15.81 -69.70 -13.49
C GLU A 303 16.87 -70.17 -14.49
N LYS A 304 17.20 -69.31 -15.46
CA LYS A 304 18.50 -69.35 -16.14
C LYS A 304 19.49 -68.63 -15.25
N GLU A 305 20.67 -69.23 -15.08
CA GLU A 305 21.77 -68.80 -14.22
C GLU A 305 22.02 -67.28 -14.22
N PRO A 306 22.51 -66.74 -13.09
CA PRO A 306 22.80 -65.32 -12.97
C PRO A 306 23.88 -64.94 -13.97
N VAL A 307 23.48 -64.27 -15.06
CA VAL A 307 24.43 -63.60 -15.95
C VAL A 307 25.23 -62.63 -15.09
N ALA A 308 26.56 -62.78 -15.10
CA ALA A 308 27.48 -61.94 -14.37
C ALA A 308 27.14 -60.47 -14.62
N ARG A 309 26.76 -59.75 -13.55
CA ARG A 309 26.44 -58.33 -13.65
C ARG A 309 27.69 -57.60 -14.18
N PRO A 310 27.61 -56.84 -15.28
CA PRO A 310 28.71 -55.96 -15.65
C PRO A 310 28.96 -55.00 -14.48
N THR A 311 30.20 -54.91 -14.03
CA THR A 311 30.63 -53.91 -13.05
C THR A 311 30.41 -52.54 -13.67
N LEU A 312 29.34 -51.85 -13.26
CA LEU A 312 29.19 -50.44 -13.58
C LEU A 312 30.36 -49.68 -12.94
N PRO A 313 31.05 -48.78 -13.68
CA PRO A 313 32.03 -47.90 -13.07
C PRO A 313 31.35 -47.14 -11.93
N ALA A 314 32.01 -47.10 -10.77
CA ALA A 314 31.51 -46.39 -9.61
C ALA A 314 31.18 -44.95 -10.04
N ALA A 315 29.89 -44.59 -10.01
CA ALA A 315 29.48 -43.21 -10.23
C ALA A 315 30.21 -42.37 -9.17
N ALA A 316 31.12 -41.51 -9.61
CA ALA A 316 31.73 -40.53 -8.73
C ALA A 316 30.60 -39.72 -8.12
N LEU A 317 30.37 -39.88 -6.81
CA LEU A 317 29.46 -39.01 -6.08
C LEU A 317 29.93 -37.57 -6.36
N PRO A 318 29.06 -36.66 -6.82
CA PRO A 318 29.43 -35.27 -6.93
C PRO A 318 29.89 -34.83 -5.54
N ARG A 319 31.19 -34.51 -5.41
CA ARG A 319 31.69 -33.80 -4.25
C ARG A 319 30.98 -32.46 -4.26
N TYR A 320 29.91 -32.34 -3.48
CA TYR A 320 29.39 -31.04 -3.08
C TYR A 320 30.56 -30.29 -2.49
N GLY A 321 30.98 -29.22 -3.17
CA GLY A 321 32.19 -28.50 -2.83
C GLY A 321 32.19 -28.15 -1.35
N GLU A 322 33.32 -28.43 -0.69
CA GLU A 322 33.70 -27.80 0.56
C GLU A 322 33.91 -26.29 0.31
N ALA A 323 32.84 -25.59 -0.04
CA ALA A 323 32.83 -24.15 -0.11
C ALA A 323 32.63 -23.63 1.32
N ALA A 324 33.77 -23.58 2.03
CA ALA A 324 34.06 -22.63 3.08
C ALA A 324 32.97 -22.40 4.15
N THR A 325 32.98 -23.24 5.17
CA THR A 325 32.63 -22.87 6.55
C THR A 325 33.65 -21.88 7.13
N ARG A 326 33.84 -20.74 6.46
CA ARG A 326 34.40 -19.53 7.09
C ARG A 326 33.27 -18.54 7.16
N VAL A 327 32.56 -18.53 8.30
CA VAL A 327 31.65 -17.44 8.64
C VAL A 327 32.50 -16.17 8.69
N PRO A 328 32.36 -15.24 7.73
CA PRO A 328 33.15 -14.03 7.76
C PRO A 328 32.59 -13.19 8.89
N LEU A 329 33.26 -13.14 10.05
CA LEU A 329 32.97 -12.20 11.11
C LEU A 329 33.27 -10.78 10.59
N GLY A 330 32.32 -10.22 9.85
CA GLY A 330 32.39 -8.91 9.22
C GLY A 330 31.02 -8.25 9.17
N TRP A 331 30.95 -7.05 8.60
CA TRP A 331 29.74 -6.23 8.48
C TRP A 331 28.54 -6.98 7.87
N ASP A 332 28.80 -7.96 7.00
CA ASP A 332 27.76 -8.79 6.37
C ASP A 332 27.05 -9.75 7.35
N THR A 333 27.75 -10.25 8.38
CA THR A 333 27.11 -11.05 9.44
C THR A 333 26.19 -10.24 10.32
N LEU A 334 26.55 -8.98 10.62
CA LEU A 334 25.70 -8.08 11.39
C LEU A 334 24.43 -7.72 10.61
N ARG A 335 24.56 -7.46 9.31
CA ARG A 335 23.42 -7.24 8.39
C ARG A 335 22.51 -8.46 8.32
N SER A 336 23.07 -9.65 8.16
CA SER A 336 22.32 -10.91 8.14
C SER A 336 21.60 -11.17 9.48
N LEU A 337 22.29 -10.96 10.61
CA LEU A 337 21.72 -11.11 11.95
C LEU A 337 20.55 -10.12 12.16
N LEU A 338 20.71 -8.86 11.77
CA LEU A 338 19.66 -7.85 11.84
C LEU A 338 18.44 -8.23 11.00
N PHE A 339 18.67 -8.72 9.77
CA PHE A 339 17.61 -9.25 8.90
C PHE A 339 16.84 -10.39 9.57
N TRP A 340 17.55 -11.39 10.13
CA TRP A 340 16.92 -12.51 10.82
C TRP A 340 16.12 -12.07 12.06
N ILE A 341 16.62 -11.09 12.83
CA ILE A 341 15.89 -10.55 13.98
C ILE A 341 14.58 -9.88 13.52
N VAL A 342 14.62 -9.06 12.47
CA VAL A 342 13.42 -8.39 11.94
C VAL A 342 12.44 -9.40 11.35
N LEU A 343 12.92 -10.36 10.55
CA LEU A 343 12.09 -11.40 9.94
C LEU A 343 11.43 -12.28 11.01
N VAL A 344 12.18 -12.76 11.99
CA VAL A 344 11.63 -13.53 13.12
C VAL A 344 10.65 -12.68 13.91
N GLY A 345 10.91 -11.39 14.09
CA GLY A 345 9.99 -10.45 14.74
C GLY A 345 8.65 -10.32 14.00
N VAL A 346 8.68 -10.17 12.68
CA VAL A 346 7.48 -10.07 11.83
C VAL A 346 6.72 -11.41 11.82
N VAL A 347 7.42 -12.53 11.61
CA VAL A 347 6.83 -13.87 11.61
C VAL A 347 6.20 -14.17 12.98
N ALA A 348 6.90 -13.87 14.08
CA ALA A 348 6.36 -14.05 15.42
C ALA A 348 5.16 -13.13 15.69
N TYR A 349 5.15 -11.90 15.16
CA TYR A 349 4.01 -10.99 15.28
C TYR A 349 2.79 -11.52 14.51
N VAL A 350 2.97 -11.99 13.27
CA VAL A 350 1.91 -12.56 12.44
C VAL A 350 1.38 -13.85 13.04
N LEU A 351 2.26 -14.78 13.44
CA LEU A 351 1.86 -16.01 14.14
C LEU A 351 1.14 -15.71 15.45
N ARG A 352 1.60 -14.72 16.22
CA ARG A 352 0.93 -14.31 17.46
C ARG A 352 -0.44 -13.72 17.19
N GLY A 353 -0.60 -12.88 16.16
CA GLY A 353 -1.89 -12.34 15.75
C GLY A 353 -2.84 -13.45 15.30
N TYR A 354 -2.38 -14.33 14.42
CA TYR A 354 -3.16 -15.46 13.90
C TYR A 354 -3.56 -16.47 14.97
N LEU A 355 -2.67 -16.79 15.91
CA LEU A 355 -2.95 -17.65 17.07
C LEU A 355 -3.84 -16.97 18.12
N TYR A 356 -3.88 -15.64 18.16
CA TYR A 356 -4.80 -14.88 19.02
C TYR A 356 -6.22 -14.88 18.43
N ASP A 357 -6.33 -14.83 17.10
CA ASP A 357 -7.60 -14.79 16.38
C ASP A 357 -8.23 -16.19 16.19
N HIS A 358 -7.43 -17.27 16.23
CA HIS A 358 -7.91 -18.66 16.08
C HIS A 358 -7.49 -19.57 17.26
N PRO A 359 -8.20 -19.54 18.41
CA PRO A 359 -7.89 -20.38 19.57
C PRO A 359 -8.08 -21.88 19.33
N GLU A 360 -8.90 -22.27 18.34
CA GLU A 360 -9.18 -23.67 17.97
C GLU A 360 -7.94 -24.39 17.41
N LEU A 361 -7.09 -23.68 16.66
CA LEU A 361 -5.80 -24.21 16.18
C LEU A 361 -4.83 -24.47 17.34
N LEU A 362 -4.88 -23.64 18.37
CA LEU A 362 -4.07 -23.78 19.59
C LEU A 362 -4.48 -25.03 20.38
N GLU A 363 -5.76 -25.38 20.36
CA GLU A 363 -6.27 -26.61 20.95
C GLU A 363 -5.93 -27.85 20.10
N ALA A 364 -6.02 -27.76 18.77
CA ALA A 364 -5.61 -28.83 17.86
C ALA A 364 -4.10 -29.13 17.95
N LEU A 365 -3.25 -28.09 18.02
CA LEU A 365 -1.80 -28.23 18.17
C LEU A 365 -1.40 -28.77 19.55
N ARG A 366 -2.17 -28.45 20.61
CA ARG A 366 -1.99 -29.01 21.97
C ARG A 366 -2.40 -30.48 22.09
N ARG A 367 -3.23 -31.00 21.17
CA ARG A 367 -3.60 -32.42 21.09
C ARG A 367 -2.54 -33.28 20.39
N PHE A 368 -1.61 -32.68 19.64
CA PHE A 368 -0.49 -33.39 19.00
C PHE A 368 0.62 -33.75 20.02
N ALA A 369 0.78 -35.04 20.29
CA ALA A 369 1.79 -35.59 21.20
C ALA A 369 3.25 -35.14 20.95
N PRO A 370 3.77 -35.07 19.71
CA PRO A 370 5.17 -34.66 19.48
C PRO A 370 5.41 -33.18 19.81
N PHE A 371 4.40 -32.31 19.65
CA PHE A 371 4.50 -30.90 20.00
C PHE A 371 4.59 -30.67 21.52
N ARG A 372 3.89 -31.50 22.31
CA ARG A 372 4.02 -31.54 23.77
C ARG A 372 5.40 -32.03 24.21
N ALA A 373 5.97 -33.03 23.55
CA ALA A 373 7.32 -33.53 23.83
C ALA A 373 8.40 -32.48 23.50
N LEU A 374 8.24 -31.75 22.39
CA LEU A 374 9.18 -30.69 22.00
C LEU A 374 9.11 -29.48 22.95
N CYS A 375 7.89 -29.07 23.34
CA CYS A 375 7.71 -28.02 24.34
C CYS A 375 8.24 -28.45 25.71
N SER A 376 8.00 -29.69 26.15
CA SER A 376 8.49 -30.17 27.45
C SER A 376 10.01 -30.26 27.47
N LEU A 377 10.65 -30.68 26.37
CA LEU A 377 12.10 -30.68 26.18
C LEU A 377 12.67 -29.26 26.23
N TRP A 378 12.04 -28.30 25.54
CA TRP A 378 12.43 -26.89 25.57
C TRP A 378 12.31 -26.27 26.97
N PHE A 379 11.19 -26.51 27.67
CA PHE A 379 11.01 -26.03 29.04
C PHE A 379 11.92 -26.77 30.05
N ALA A 380 12.31 -28.01 29.78
CA ALA A 380 13.30 -28.73 30.58
C ALA A 380 14.71 -28.16 30.37
N LEU A 381 15.09 -27.87 29.12
CA LEU A 381 16.36 -27.25 28.77
C LEU A 381 16.50 -25.86 29.41
N ARG A 382 15.45 -25.03 29.31
CA ARG A 382 15.41 -23.68 29.91
C ARG A 382 15.49 -23.72 31.43
N ARG A 383 14.87 -24.73 32.06
CA ARG A 383 14.98 -24.96 33.51
C ARG A 383 16.37 -25.44 33.92
N GLY A 384 17.05 -26.21 33.08
CA GLY A 384 18.47 -26.58 33.23
C GLY A 384 19.41 -25.36 33.18
N LEU A 385 19.24 -24.50 32.17
CA LEU A 385 19.97 -23.22 32.08
C LEU A 385 19.66 -22.26 33.25
N GLY A 386 18.41 -22.25 33.73
CA GLY A 386 18.01 -21.49 34.91
C GLY A 386 18.67 -21.98 36.20
N ARG A 387 18.89 -23.29 36.36
CA ARG A 387 19.61 -23.87 37.51
C ARG A 387 21.10 -23.53 37.48
N TRP A 388 21.73 -23.52 36.30
CA TRP A 388 23.11 -23.06 36.14
C TRP A 388 23.28 -21.57 36.46
N ALA A 389 22.28 -20.74 36.09
CA ALA A 389 22.26 -19.31 36.43
C ALA A 389 21.96 -19.01 37.92
N VAL A 390 21.42 -19.97 38.67
CA VAL A 390 21.12 -19.83 40.12
C VAL A 390 22.24 -20.39 40.99
N GLY A 391 23.06 -21.32 40.49
CA GLY A 391 24.25 -21.84 41.19
C GLY A 391 25.37 -20.81 41.44
N ASN A 392 25.35 -19.67 40.73
CA ASN A 392 26.29 -18.54 40.93
C ASN A 392 25.65 -17.34 41.66
N ARG A 393 24.48 -17.54 42.29
CA ARG A 393 23.65 -16.45 42.83
C ARG A 393 23.75 -16.25 44.34
N GLU A 394 24.84 -16.70 44.97
CA GLU A 394 25.17 -16.39 46.37
C GLU A 394 26.01 -15.11 46.53
N ARG A 395 26.39 -14.43 45.43
CA ARG A 395 27.27 -13.24 45.49
C ARG A 395 26.68 -11.94 44.95
N TRP A 396 25.35 -11.76 44.96
CA TRP A 396 24.80 -10.44 44.66
C TRP A 396 23.66 -10.02 45.59
N PRO A 397 23.85 -8.95 46.40
CA PRO A 397 22.83 -8.51 47.33
C PRO A 397 21.62 -7.96 46.57
N ARG A 398 20.45 -8.48 46.93
CA ARG A 398 19.13 -8.00 46.52
C ARG A 398 18.99 -6.52 46.88
N ARG A 399 18.88 -5.66 45.87
CA ARG A 399 18.15 -4.39 45.99
C ARG A 399 16.86 -4.48 45.18
N SER A 400 15.83 -4.95 45.86
CA SER A 400 14.44 -4.80 45.50
C SER A 400 13.98 -3.37 45.82
N ALA A 401 13.74 -2.54 44.79
CA ALA A 401 12.85 -1.36 44.88
C ALA A 401 12.70 -0.60 43.55
N VAL A 402 12.40 -1.25 42.41
CA VAL A 402 11.98 -0.50 41.19
C VAL A 402 10.83 -1.16 40.42
N GLU A 403 10.51 -2.43 40.66
CA GLU A 403 9.51 -3.18 39.87
C GLU A 403 8.05 -2.73 40.07
N LYS A 404 7.73 -1.86 41.04
CA LYS A 404 6.34 -1.41 41.29
C LYS A 404 5.94 -0.10 40.60
N ARG A 405 6.83 0.57 39.84
CA ARG A 405 6.48 1.80 39.10
C ARG A 405 6.24 1.63 37.60
N ARG A 406 6.39 0.40 37.07
CA ARG A 406 6.30 0.11 35.62
C ARG A 406 4.93 -0.42 35.14
N LYS A 407 3.91 -0.44 36.01
CA LYS A 407 2.52 -0.81 35.66
C LYS A 407 1.57 0.38 35.46
N ALA A 408 2.04 1.62 35.54
CA ALA A 408 1.20 2.82 35.35
C ALA A 408 1.40 3.56 34.00
N THR A 409 2.26 3.07 33.11
CA THR A 409 2.59 3.80 31.86
C THR A 409 2.18 3.05 30.58
N VAL A 410 1.57 1.86 30.70
CA VAL A 410 1.16 1.05 29.54
C VAL A 410 -0.31 1.30 29.11
N SER A 411 -1.04 2.18 29.80
CA SER A 411 -2.43 2.51 29.45
C SER A 411 -2.62 3.71 28.52
N ARG A 412 -1.54 4.33 27.99
CA ARG A 412 -1.65 5.59 27.21
C ARG A 412 -1.36 5.47 25.70
N VAL A 413 -1.09 4.27 25.16
CA VAL A 413 -0.78 4.12 23.72
C VAL A 413 -1.97 3.61 22.87
N ARG A 414 -3.18 3.51 23.43
CA ARG A 414 -4.38 3.11 22.70
C ARG A 414 -5.24 4.30 22.25
N ARG A 415 -4.66 5.30 21.59
CA ARG A 415 -5.45 6.44 21.07
C ARG A 415 -4.83 7.22 19.90
N LEU A 416 -4.16 6.52 18.99
CA LEU A 416 -3.71 7.08 17.72
C LEU A 416 -4.03 6.11 16.58
N TRP A 417 -5.31 6.00 16.24
CA TRP A 417 -5.75 5.38 15.00
C TRP A 417 -6.86 6.24 14.37
N PRO A 418 -6.58 6.97 13.28
CA PRO A 418 -7.59 7.52 12.39
C PRO A 418 -7.75 6.56 11.21
N GLY A 419 -8.85 5.83 11.12
CA GLY A 419 -9.08 4.93 9.98
C GLY A 419 -10.24 3.95 10.04
N ALA A 420 -10.86 3.75 11.20
CA ALA A 420 -12.11 3.00 11.30
C ALA A 420 -13.17 3.93 11.90
N ARG A 421 -14.17 4.33 11.10
CA ARG A 421 -15.26 5.24 11.51
C ARG A 421 -15.99 4.64 12.71
N SER A 422 -15.64 5.08 13.92
CA SER A 422 -16.28 4.57 15.14
C SER A 422 -17.80 4.82 15.08
N LEU A 423 -18.60 3.89 15.59
CA LEU A 423 -20.06 4.03 15.67
C LEU A 423 -20.46 5.34 16.36
N ARG A 424 -19.67 5.75 17.36
CA ARG A 424 -19.77 7.03 18.06
C ARG A 424 -19.63 8.25 17.15
N GLU A 425 -18.71 8.21 16.21
CA GLU A 425 -18.48 9.31 15.26
C GLU A 425 -19.57 9.41 14.18
N ARG A 426 -20.35 8.35 13.96
CA ARG A 426 -21.59 8.42 13.15
C ARG A 426 -22.64 9.27 13.86
N ILE A 427 -22.84 9.07 15.17
CA ILE A 427 -23.78 9.86 15.99
C ILE A 427 -23.41 11.34 15.99
N PHE A 428 -22.12 11.68 16.17
CA PHE A 428 -21.67 13.08 16.13
C PHE A 428 -21.98 13.78 14.80
N ARG A 429 -21.82 13.07 13.68
CA ARG A 429 -22.11 13.61 12.34
C ARG A 429 -23.60 13.88 12.14
N TYR A 430 -24.48 12.98 12.60
CA TYR A 430 -25.93 13.22 12.51
C TYR A 430 -26.32 14.50 13.26
N TYR A 431 -25.86 14.65 14.50
CA TYR A 431 -26.13 15.86 15.28
C TYR A 431 -25.56 17.14 14.63
N TRP A 432 -24.30 17.14 14.18
CA TRP A 432 -23.71 18.31 13.52
C TRP A 432 -24.37 18.68 12.20
N SER A 433 -24.88 17.70 11.46
CA SER A 433 -25.62 18.00 10.23
C SER A 433 -26.96 18.68 10.50
N ILE A 434 -27.63 18.37 11.62
CA ILE A 434 -28.81 19.11 12.10
C ILE A 434 -28.41 20.55 12.45
N LEU A 435 -27.32 20.76 13.22
CA LEU A 435 -26.87 22.11 13.57
C LEU A 435 -26.56 22.97 12.34
N ARG A 436 -25.87 22.39 11.35
CA ARG A 436 -25.55 23.08 10.09
C ARG A 436 -26.83 23.45 9.35
N ARG A 437 -27.78 22.52 9.25
CA ARG A 437 -29.04 22.77 8.56
C ARG A 437 -29.89 23.81 9.29
N ALA A 438 -29.96 23.74 10.61
CA ALA A 438 -30.67 24.69 11.44
C ALA A 438 -30.08 26.12 11.34
N LYS A 439 -28.76 26.23 11.20
CA LYS A 439 -28.08 27.50 10.88
C LYS A 439 -28.48 28.03 9.50
N GLU A 440 -28.56 27.17 8.48
CA GLU A 440 -29.03 27.56 7.14
C GLU A 440 -30.51 28.00 7.15
N THR A 441 -31.33 27.46 8.05
CA THR A 441 -32.73 27.88 8.25
C THR A 441 -32.90 29.08 9.20
N GLY A 442 -31.81 29.75 9.58
CA GLY A 442 -31.84 30.99 10.36
C GLY A 442 -31.91 30.82 11.88
N ILE A 443 -31.73 29.60 12.41
CA ILE A 443 -31.72 29.33 13.87
C ILE A 443 -30.36 28.75 14.27
N PRO A 444 -29.29 29.56 14.29
CA PRO A 444 -27.97 29.11 14.71
C PRO A 444 -27.94 28.81 16.22
N ARG A 445 -27.18 27.78 16.61
CA ARG A 445 -26.85 27.53 18.01
C ARG A 445 -25.88 28.60 18.51
N GLN A 446 -26.15 29.16 19.69
CA GLN A 446 -25.22 30.10 20.33
C GLN A 446 -24.01 29.36 20.95
N PRO A 447 -22.81 30.00 21.01
CA PRO A 447 -21.62 29.35 21.55
C PRO A 447 -21.74 28.87 23.01
N SER A 448 -22.48 29.60 23.85
CA SER A 448 -22.72 29.30 25.27
C SER A 448 -23.80 28.25 25.50
N GLN A 449 -24.59 27.92 24.49
CA GLN A 449 -25.80 27.12 24.63
C GLN A 449 -25.48 25.63 24.68
N THR A 450 -26.01 24.90 25.66
CA THR A 450 -25.81 23.45 25.76
C THR A 450 -26.61 22.67 24.70
N PRO A 451 -26.28 21.40 24.40
CA PRO A 451 -27.05 20.60 23.45
C PRO A 451 -28.54 20.48 23.80
N TYR A 452 -28.87 20.34 25.09
CA TYR A 452 -30.25 20.28 25.59
C TYR A 452 -30.97 21.64 25.46
N GLU A 453 -30.31 22.73 25.85
CA GLU A 453 -30.87 24.08 25.67
C GLU A 453 -31.11 24.41 24.19
N TYR A 454 -30.26 23.90 23.29
CA TYR A 454 -30.45 24.08 21.86
C TYR A 454 -31.62 23.25 21.33
N GLY A 455 -31.82 22.03 21.83
CA GLY A 455 -33.03 21.24 21.55
C GLY A 455 -34.30 22.00 21.90
N GLU A 456 -34.36 22.62 23.07
CA GLU A 456 -35.50 23.45 23.50
C GLU A 456 -35.68 24.72 22.65
N THR A 457 -34.59 25.31 22.14
CA THR A 457 -34.68 26.47 21.24
C THR A 457 -35.17 26.09 19.84
N LEU A 458 -34.83 24.88 19.39
CA LEU A 458 -35.27 24.34 18.11
C LEU A 458 -36.70 23.74 18.19
N GLY A 459 -37.13 23.33 19.38
CA GLY A 459 -38.39 22.65 19.68
C GLY A 459 -39.66 23.37 19.19
N PRO A 460 -39.86 24.68 19.45
CA PRO A 460 -41.00 25.43 18.92
C PRO A 460 -41.07 25.43 17.40
N GLY A 461 -39.93 25.20 16.75
CA GLY A 461 -39.76 25.17 15.31
C GLY A 461 -39.91 23.81 14.64
N LEU A 462 -40.03 22.74 15.42
CA LEU A 462 -40.04 21.34 15.00
C LEU A 462 -41.16 20.58 15.72
N VAL A 463 -42.39 21.11 15.67
CA VAL A 463 -43.54 20.52 16.39
C VAL A 463 -43.75 19.04 16.04
N GLU A 464 -43.54 18.66 14.78
CA GLU A 464 -43.69 17.28 14.30
C GLU A 464 -42.49 16.36 14.59
N ALA A 465 -41.32 16.90 14.92
CA ALA A 465 -40.06 16.14 15.07
C ALA A 465 -39.33 16.41 16.39
N ARG A 466 -40.06 16.87 17.42
CA ARG A 466 -39.49 17.27 18.71
C ARG A 466 -38.91 16.07 19.46
N GLU A 467 -39.65 14.97 19.52
CA GLU A 467 -39.21 13.76 20.23
C GLU A 467 -37.96 13.15 19.60
N GLU A 468 -37.84 13.21 18.28
CA GLU A 468 -36.68 12.74 17.53
C GLU A 468 -35.46 13.64 17.74
N MET A 469 -35.67 14.96 17.84
CA MET A 469 -34.60 15.90 18.17
C MET A 469 -34.07 15.65 19.58
N ASP A 470 -34.95 15.39 20.54
CA ASP A 470 -34.57 15.05 21.92
C ASP A 470 -33.81 13.72 21.98
N PHE A 471 -34.25 12.72 21.23
CA PHE A 471 -33.58 11.43 21.13
C PHE A 471 -32.16 11.55 20.54
N VAL A 472 -32.00 12.28 19.43
CA VAL A 472 -30.67 12.51 18.82
C VAL A 472 -29.77 13.32 19.75
N THR A 473 -30.32 14.30 20.47
CA THR A 473 -29.59 15.12 21.44
C THR A 473 -29.10 14.29 22.62
N ALA A 474 -29.95 13.43 23.18
CA ALA A 474 -29.59 12.51 24.26
C ALA A 474 -28.50 11.52 23.82
N ALA A 475 -28.65 10.91 22.64
CA ALA A 475 -27.66 9.99 22.09
C ALA A 475 -26.31 10.68 21.83
N PHE A 476 -26.32 11.94 21.39
CA PHE A 476 -25.10 12.74 21.23
C PHE A 476 -24.39 13.01 22.56
N VAL A 477 -25.13 13.41 23.60
CA VAL A 477 -24.58 13.70 24.93
C VAL A 477 -24.03 12.41 25.56
N GLU A 478 -24.77 11.31 25.48
CA GLU A 478 -24.31 10.01 25.97
C GLU A 478 -23.04 9.56 25.23
N ALA A 479 -23.01 9.68 23.90
CA ALA A 479 -21.84 9.37 23.08
C ALA A 479 -20.64 10.27 23.39
N ARG A 480 -20.85 11.52 23.82
CA ARG A 480 -19.79 12.49 24.10
C ARG A 480 -19.20 12.36 25.49
N TYR A 481 -20.04 12.11 26.50
CA TYR A 481 -19.62 12.15 27.91
C TYR A 481 -19.57 10.79 28.60
N SER A 482 -20.15 9.74 28.01
CA SER A 482 -20.07 8.38 28.57
C SER A 482 -18.94 7.56 27.96
N GLN A 483 -18.43 6.58 28.72
CA GLN A 483 -17.46 5.58 28.24
C GLN A 483 -18.13 4.28 27.75
N ARG A 484 -19.47 4.23 27.70
CA ARG A 484 -20.19 3.04 27.26
C ARG A 484 -19.95 2.75 25.76
N PRO A 485 -19.77 1.48 25.36
CA PRO A 485 -19.71 1.12 23.96
C PRO A 485 -21.05 1.49 23.29
N VAL A 486 -20.97 2.01 22.06
CA VAL A 486 -22.16 2.37 21.27
C VAL A 486 -22.53 1.15 20.44
N GLU A 487 -23.75 0.64 20.62
CA GLU A 487 -24.26 -0.50 19.88
C GLU A 487 -24.66 -0.10 18.44
N PRO A 488 -24.47 -0.98 17.44
CA PRO A 488 -24.88 -0.70 16.05
C PRO A 488 -26.36 -0.33 15.92
N GLU A 489 -27.24 -1.04 16.64
CA GLU A 489 -28.69 -0.81 16.64
C GLU A 489 -29.07 0.59 17.17
N GLN A 490 -28.28 1.14 18.10
CA GLN A 490 -28.49 2.49 18.60
C GLN A 490 -28.18 3.52 17.50
N VAL A 491 -27.16 3.28 16.68
CA VAL A 491 -26.81 4.16 15.56
C VAL A 491 -27.91 4.18 14.50
N ASP A 492 -28.50 3.03 14.20
CA ASP A 492 -29.58 2.94 13.21
C ASP A 492 -30.86 3.65 13.68
N ARG A 493 -31.18 3.55 14.98
CA ARG A 493 -32.27 4.34 15.57
C ARG A 493 -32.00 5.85 15.52
N VAL A 494 -30.78 6.27 15.82
CA VAL A 494 -30.37 7.69 15.71
C VAL A 494 -30.44 8.17 14.26
N ARG A 495 -30.10 7.32 13.28
CA ARG A 495 -30.21 7.63 11.86
C ARG A 495 -31.67 7.86 11.44
N ALA A 496 -32.59 7.00 11.88
CA ALA A 496 -34.02 7.15 11.57
C ALA A 496 -34.60 8.45 12.16
N ALA A 497 -34.27 8.74 13.43
CA ALA A 497 -34.66 9.98 14.08
C ALA A 497 -34.07 11.22 13.37
N TRP A 498 -32.80 11.15 12.99
CA TRP A 498 -32.13 12.19 12.22
C TRP A 498 -32.82 12.50 10.88
N GLN A 499 -33.30 11.48 10.16
CA GLN A 499 -34.00 11.68 8.88
C GLN A 499 -35.29 12.48 9.07
N ARG A 500 -36.09 12.16 10.10
CA ARG A 500 -37.34 12.89 10.39
C ARG A 500 -37.07 14.35 10.77
N VAL A 501 -36.04 14.61 11.57
CA VAL A 501 -35.63 15.99 11.92
C VAL A 501 -35.19 16.78 10.68
N MET A 502 -34.44 16.14 9.77
CA MET A 502 -34.01 16.79 8.52
C MET A 502 -35.18 17.08 7.58
N GLU A 503 -36.17 16.20 7.52
CA GLU A 503 -37.41 16.41 6.74
C GLU A 503 -38.22 17.59 7.31
N ALA A 504 -38.42 17.64 8.62
CA ALA A 504 -39.11 18.75 9.29
C ALA A 504 -38.39 20.10 9.11
N LEU A 505 -37.04 20.12 9.11
CA LEU A 505 -36.28 21.32 8.78
C LEU A 505 -36.45 21.74 7.31
N LYS A 506 -36.63 20.78 6.40
CA LYS A 506 -36.82 21.02 4.97
C LYS A 506 -38.22 21.58 4.68
N THR A 507 -39.27 20.99 5.26
CA THR A 507 -40.66 21.47 5.09
C THR A 507 -40.80 22.90 5.58
N ARG A 508 -40.20 23.23 6.72
CA ARG A 508 -40.16 24.61 7.23
C ARG A 508 -39.43 25.58 6.30
N THR A 509 -38.32 25.17 5.69
CA THR A 509 -37.62 26.01 4.71
C THR A 509 -38.54 26.33 3.52
N ALA A 510 -39.36 25.36 3.09
CA ALA A 510 -40.31 25.55 2.01
C ALA A 510 -41.45 26.51 2.41
N SER A 511 -42.08 26.31 3.58
CA SER A 511 -43.15 27.19 4.07
C SER A 511 -42.69 28.63 4.35
N GLY A 512 -41.50 28.79 4.95
CA GLY A 512 -40.93 30.11 5.21
C GLY A 512 -40.50 30.89 3.95
N ASN A 513 -40.35 30.22 2.81
CA ASN A 513 -40.08 30.86 1.53
C ASN A 513 -41.38 31.32 0.83
N VAL A 514 -42.52 30.67 1.11
CA VAL A 514 -43.85 31.07 0.63
C VAL A 514 -44.32 32.35 1.34
N ASP A 515 -44.19 32.42 2.67
CA ASP A 515 -44.53 33.64 3.46
C ASP A 515 -43.65 34.86 3.13
N ARG A 516 -42.45 34.64 2.57
CA ARG A 516 -41.53 35.72 2.14
C ARG A 516 -41.84 36.25 0.74
N ALA A 517 -42.55 35.47 -0.08
CA ALA A 517 -42.99 35.87 -1.41
C ALA A 517 -44.33 36.64 -1.39
N GLU A 518 -45.11 36.52 -0.31
CA GLU A 518 -46.41 37.19 -0.14
C GLU A 518 -46.37 38.49 0.69
N ARG A 519 -45.18 38.97 1.08
CA ARG A 519 -45.02 40.32 1.64
C ARG A 519 -44.65 41.29 0.50
N PRO A 520 -45.50 42.29 0.18
CA PRO A 520 -45.24 43.26 -0.87
C PRO A 520 -44.02 44.14 -0.59
#